data_AF-A0A919PIF2-F1
#
_entry.id   AF-A0A919PIF2-F1
#
_cell.length_a   1.000
_cell.length_b   1.000
_cell.length_c   1.000
_cell.angle_alpha   90.00
_cell.angle_beta   90.00
_cell.angle_gamma   90.00
#
_symmetry.space_group_name_H-M   'P 1'
#
loop_
_entity.id
_entity.type
_entity.pdbx_description
1 polymer ?
#
loop_
_entity_poly.entity_id
_entity_poly.type
_entity_poly.pdbx_seq_one_letter_code
_entity_poly.pdbx_strand_id
1 'polypeptide(L)'
;MADRYSPRANAFGFLRLCLALAVLIGHSWPLGAGRPTPGLGLSHGQTDLGSLAVSGFFVLSGFLVSASAARLGFVRFAWHRCLRIFPGLWACLLVIAVVAGCFASFSASVTFALNNALGQPHQWGIGTLFGDNPYGRLTAGGSVVNGSLWSLPFELFWYGVFTALTACGVVRRSPRLILLLTAGAYGVLLSDFLHQLPDPHTVPHPRGSVGPIPLFGALDTQLLVYLGFLFLLGASAQLFQHRVPVHPLLIVAAAAVLLATLRLGAFHLLGSPAFAYLLLCAAGTLPRWSHRIGRGHDYSFGVYIYAFPTQQVLAALGVHRWGLPAYIAVSVVATTLLAAASWHLVERPALTLKHWTPPLPARSPAGLIFRSARGRVRAASQFGQDVVVADEDAAALAHRCGDQPDHRRLVGVHQRDPVHWRAGVRIGSGAPRRDLHQDRDQGGPIHGEPVAGLAAVSGVVGPQEDVALLEVGQAVGEDARRAPKA
;
A
#
# COMPACT_ATOMS: atom_id res chain seq x y z
N MET A 1 -17.04 -10.25 18.16
CA MET A 1 -16.48 -8.97 17.65
C MET A 1 -17.51 -8.24 16.78
N ALA A 2 -18.22 -8.96 15.91
CA ALA A 2 -19.28 -8.44 15.03
C ALA A 2 -20.16 -7.34 15.66
N ASP A 3 -20.68 -7.55 16.86
CA ASP A 3 -21.68 -6.70 17.53
C ASP A 3 -21.13 -5.33 17.97
N ARG A 4 -19.79 -5.21 18.03
CA ARG A 4 -19.07 -3.94 18.26
C ARG A 4 -18.63 -3.28 16.96
N TYR A 5 -18.55 -4.02 15.86
CA TYR A 5 -18.09 -3.50 14.57
C TYR A 5 -19.25 -3.18 13.62
N SER A 6 -19.53 -1.89 13.46
CA SER A 6 -20.42 -1.42 12.38
C SER A 6 -19.58 -0.89 11.20
N PRO A 7 -19.91 -1.23 9.94
CA PRO A 7 -19.20 -0.68 8.77
C PRO A 7 -19.30 0.84 8.58
N ARG A 8 -20.17 1.53 9.34
CA ARG A 8 -20.43 2.99 9.22
C ARG A 8 -19.94 3.81 10.43
N ALA A 9 -19.63 3.16 11.55
CA ALA A 9 -19.10 3.76 12.76
C ALA A 9 -18.11 2.78 13.41
N ASN A 10 -16.82 3.02 13.18
CA ASN A 10 -15.66 2.28 13.65
C ASN A 10 -14.43 3.20 13.59
N ALA A 11 -13.33 2.84 14.26
CA ALA A 11 -12.14 3.69 14.38
C ALA A 11 -11.01 3.37 13.38
N PHE A 12 -11.26 2.57 12.33
CA PHE A 12 -10.20 2.16 11.38
C PHE A 12 -9.49 3.35 10.71
N GLY A 13 -10.23 4.41 10.37
CA GLY A 13 -9.65 5.62 9.77
C GLY A 13 -8.76 6.41 10.73
N PHE A 14 -9.18 6.53 12.00
CA PHE A 14 -8.37 7.12 13.07
C PHE A 14 -7.09 6.31 13.32
N LEU A 15 -7.21 5.00 13.52
CA LEU A 15 -6.06 4.12 13.78
C LEU A 15 -5.04 4.16 12.64
N ARG A 16 -5.47 4.12 11.38
CA ARG A 16 -4.57 4.23 10.23
C ARG A 16 -3.84 5.57 10.17
N LEU A 17 -4.47 6.67 10.58
CA LEU A 17 -3.78 7.96 10.71
C LEU A 17 -2.76 7.96 11.87
N CYS A 18 -3.09 7.37 13.02
CA CYS A 18 -2.15 7.21 14.13
C CYS A 18 -0.93 6.36 13.74
N LEU A 19 -1.13 5.28 12.97
CA LEU A 19 -0.04 4.45 12.44
C LEU A 19 0.82 5.21 11.44
N ALA A 20 0.23 6.01 10.54
CA ALA A 20 1.00 6.86 9.61
C ALA A 20 1.88 7.89 10.35
N LEU A 21 1.33 8.51 11.40
CA LEU A 21 2.06 9.45 12.25
C LEU A 21 3.14 8.75 13.10
N ALA A 22 2.90 7.52 13.55
CA ALA A 22 3.91 6.72 14.25
C ALA A 22 5.11 6.38 13.35
N VAL A 23 4.88 6.04 12.07
CA VAL A 23 5.95 5.85 11.07
C VAL A 23 6.75 7.15 10.86
N LEU A 24 6.08 8.28 10.68
CA LEU A 24 6.71 9.60 10.52
C LEU A 24 7.56 9.97 11.76
N ILE A 25 7.02 9.80 12.97
CA ILE A 25 7.74 10.05 14.24
C ILE A 25 8.93 9.09 14.39
N GLY A 26 8.76 7.82 13.98
CA GLY A 26 9.84 6.83 13.91
C GLY A 26 10.99 7.31 13.03
N HIS A 27 10.72 7.58 11.74
CA HIS A 27 11.71 8.08 10.79
C HIS A 27 12.34 9.43 11.19
N SER A 28 11.67 10.24 12.03
CA SER A 28 12.21 11.53 12.48
C SER A 28 13.53 11.41 13.26
N TRP A 29 13.77 10.28 13.93
CA TRP A 29 15.00 10.04 14.69
C TRP A 29 16.22 9.81 13.78
N PRO A 30 16.24 8.85 12.84
CA PRO A 30 17.37 8.67 11.94
C PRO A 30 17.48 9.81 10.91
N LEU A 31 16.37 10.33 10.39
CA LEU A 31 16.40 11.42 9.38
C LEU A 31 16.79 12.79 9.95
N GLY A 32 16.39 13.09 11.19
CA GLY A 32 16.64 14.40 11.81
C GLY A 32 17.76 14.41 12.84
N ALA A 33 17.76 13.47 13.77
CA ALA A 33 18.68 13.45 14.90
C ALA A 33 19.93 12.58 14.69
N GLY A 34 19.98 11.78 13.62
CA GLY A 34 21.06 10.80 13.41
C GLY A 34 21.07 9.73 14.51
N ARG A 35 19.90 9.20 14.89
CA ARG A 35 19.75 8.24 16.01
C ARG A 35 18.88 7.03 15.63
N PRO A 36 19.07 5.86 16.26
CA PRO A 36 18.19 4.70 16.09
C PRO A 36 16.72 5.02 16.37
N THR A 37 15.83 4.31 15.67
CA THR A 37 14.38 4.51 15.72
C THR A 37 13.81 4.26 17.14
N PRO A 38 12.88 5.09 17.65
CA PRO A 38 12.32 4.92 18.98
C PRO A 38 11.59 3.57 19.11
N GLY A 39 11.73 2.94 20.27
CA GLY A 39 11.21 1.58 20.54
C GLY A 39 12.29 0.50 20.50
N LEU A 40 13.30 0.62 19.63
CA LEU A 40 14.31 -0.43 19.42
C LEU A 40 15.07 -0.82 20.70
N GLY A 41 15.46 0.16 21.51
CA GLY A 41 16.10 -0.06 22.83
C GLY A 41 15.12 -0.50 23.94
N LEU A 42 13.81 -0.29 23.76
CA LEU A 42 12.79 -0.83 24.67
C LEU A 42 12.56 -2.33 24.39
N SER A 43 12.62 -2.71 23.12
CA SER A 43 12.32 -4.06 22.62
C SER A 43 13.49 -5.04 22.65
N HIS A 44 14.70 -4.58 23.04
CA HIS A 44 15.96 -5.30 22.84
C HIS A 44 16.17 -5.71 21.36
N GLY A 45 16.05 -4.76 20.44
CA GLY A 45 16.27 -4.98 19.00
C GLY A 45 15.08 -5.54 18.22
N GLN A 46 14.17 -6.27 18.88
CA GLN A 46 13.05 -6.96 18.22
C GLN A 46 12.14 -6.09 17.32
N THR A 47 11.83 -4.83 17.70
CA THR A 47 10.95 -3.97 16.91
C THR A 47 11.01 -2.49 17.32
N ASP A 48 10.78 -1.59 16.37
CA ASP A 48 10.68 -0.15 16.59
C ASP A 48 9.25 0.39 16.34
N LEU A 49 9.02 1.66 16.63
CA LEU A 49 7.73 2.35 16.48
C LEU A 49 7.20 2.33 15.03
N GLY A 50 8.08 2.43 14.04
CA GLY A 50 7.74 2.37 12.61
C GLY A 50 7.41 0.94 12.17
N SER A 51 8.24 -0.04 12.54
CA SER A 51 7.97 -1.45 12.26
C SER A 51 6.66 -1.94 12.90
N LEU A 52 6.42 -1.59 14.16
CA LEU A 52 5.15 -1.88 14.85
C LEU A 52 3.96 -1.20 14.16
N ALA A 53 4.14 0.02 13.63
CA ALA A 53 3.09 0.73 12.91
C ALA A 53 2.80 0.12 11.52
N VAL A 54 3.83 -0.33 10.78
CA VAL A 54 3.67 -1.09 9.53
C VAL A 54 2.96 -2.43 9.81
N SER A 55 3.37 -3.16 10.84
CA SER A 55 2.66 -4.36 11.31
C SER A 55 1.17 -4.08 11.57
N GLY A 56 0.84 -2.93 12.17
CA GLY A 56 -0.54 -2.49 12.38
C GLY A 56 -1.29 -2.19 11.09
N PHE A 57 -0.65 -1.61 10.08
CA PHE A 57 -1.24 -1.43 8.76
C PHE A 57 -1.61 -2.76 8.11
N PHE A 58 -0.73 -3.77 8.15
CA PHE A 58 -1.03 -5.08 7.55
C PHE A 58 -2.21 -5.78 8.23
N VAL A 59 -2.34 -5.72 9.56
CA VAL A 59 -3.51 -6.23 10.30
C VAL A 59 -4.81 -5.54 9.87
N LEU A 60 -4.81 -4.20 9.82
CA LEU A 60 -6.01 -3.42 9.46
C LEU A 60 -6.36 -3.57 7.97
N SER A 61 -5.38 -3.62 7.08
CA SER A 61 -5.58 -3.92 5.66
C SER A 61 -6.14 -5.32 5.49
N GLY A 62 -5.59 -6.35 6.14
CA GLY A 62 -6.11 -7.72 6.08
C GLY A 62 -7.60 -7.81 6.41
N PHE A 63 -8.02 -7.17 7.52
CA PHE A 63 -9.43 -7.12 7.94
C PHE A 63 -10.33 -6.37 6.94
N LEU A 64 -9.90 -5.21 6.44
CA LEU A 64 -10.70 -4.42 5.50
C LEU A 64 -10.74 -5.03 4.08
N VAL A 65 -9.68 -5.73 3.68
CA VAL A 65 -9.53 -6.38 2.38
C VAL A 65 -10.37 -7.65 2.31
N SER A 66 -10.32 -8.53 3.31
CA SER A 66 -11.16 -9.75 3.32
C SER A 66 -12.65 -9.43 3.34
N ALA A 67 -13.06 -8.41 4.11
CA ALA A 67 -14.42 -7.87 4.09
C ALA A 67 -14.84 -7.40 2.67
N SER A 68 -13.91 -6.84 1.89
CA SER A 68 -14.16 -6.40 0.52
C SER A 68 -14.22 -7.58 -0.47
N ALA A 69 -13.30 -8.54 -0.33
CA ALA A 69 -13.21 -9.77 -1.13
C ALA A 69 -14.45 -10.66 -0.97
N ALA A 70 -14.99 -10.77 0.25
CA ALA A 70 -16.22 -11.53 0.51
C ALA A 70 -17.47 -10.98 -0.22
N ARG A 71 -17.46 -9.69 -0.62
CA ARG A 71 -18.62 -9.00 -1.23
C ARG A 71 -18.49 -8.69 -2.72
N LEU A 72 -17.28 -8.60 -3.26
CA LEU A 72 -17.03 -8.16 -4.64
C LEU A 72 -16.60 -9.33 -5.55
N GLY A 73 -16.83 -9.19 -6.86
CA GLY A 73 -16.16 -10.02 -7.87
C GLY A 73 -14.70 -9.59 -8.06
N PHE A 74 -13.82 -10.53 -8.41
CA PHE A 74 -12.36 -10.34 -8.38
C PHE A 74 -11.85 -9.13 -9.18
N VAL A 75 -12.38 -8.87 -10.39
CA VAL A 75 -12.00 -7.72 -11.22
C VAL A 75 -12.29 -6.39 -10.52
N ARG A 76 -13.50 -6.26 -9.94
CA ARG A 76 -13.93 -5.06 -9.22
C ARG A 76 -13.19 -4.91 -7.89
N PHE A 77 -12.88 -6.01 -7.22
CA PHE A 77 -12.03 -6.05 -6.04
C PHE A 77 -10.62 -5.52 -6.35
N ALA A 78 -9.97 -6.04 -7.39
CA ALA A 78 -8.65 -5.61 -7.84
C ALA A 78 -8.66 -4.13 -8.26
N TRP A 79 -9.65 -3.70 -9.04
CA TRP A 79 -9.83 -2.29 -9.41
C TRP A 79 -9.95 -1.38 -8.18
N HIS A 80 -10.68 -1.81 -7.14
CA HIS A 80 -10.78 -1.09 -5.86
C HIS A 80 -9.48 -1.08 -5.04
N ARG A 81 -8.51 -1.97 -5.33
CA ARG A 81 -7.16 -1.92 -4.79
C ARG A 81 -6.27 -0.98 -5.60
N CYS A 82 -6.27 -1.10 -6.93
CA CYS A 82 -5.49 -0.24 -7.83
C CYS A 82 -5.81 1.25 -7.60
N LEU A 83 -7.10 1.61 -7.56
CA LEU A 83 -7.57 2.97 -7.25
C LEU A 83 -7.20 3.47 -5.84
N ARG A 84 -6.82 2.58 -4.91
CA ARG A 84 -6.41 2.97 -3.55
C ARG A 84 -4.92 3.26 -3.44
N ILE A 85 -4.07 2.68 -4.30
CA ILE A 85 -2.61 2.79 -4.22
C ILE A 85 -2.06 3.71 -5.31
N PHE A 86 -2.24 3.33 -6.58
CA PHE A 86 -1.52 3.93 -7.70
C PHE A 86 -1.71 5.45 -7.87
N PRO A 87 -2.93 6.02 -7.75
CA PRO A 87 -3.11 7.47 -7.92
C PRO A 87 -2.30 8.31 -6.92
N GLY A 88 -2.27 7.90 -5.64
CA GLY A 88 -1.49 8.58 -4.61
C GLY A 88 0.02 8.33 -4.76
N LEU A 89 0.42 7.11 -5.13
CA LEU A 89 1.81 6.77 -5.43
C LEU A 89 2.36 7.63 -6.57
N TRP A 90 1.65 7.69 -7.71
CA TRP A 90 2.08 8.47 -8.88
C TRP A 90 2.14 9.97 -8.60
N ALA A 91 1.18 10.51 -7.82
CA ALA A 91 1.26 11.89 -7.35
C ALA A 91 2.50 12.13 -6.48
N CYS A 92 2.81 11.22 -5.56
CA CYS A 92 3.99 11.32 -4.69
C CYS A 92 5.30 11.23 -5.49
N LEU A 93 5.41 10.28 -6.42
CA LEU A 93 6.57 10.14 -7.30
C LEU A 93 6.75 11.33 -8.24
N LEU A 94 5.66 11.95 -8.73
CA LEU A 94 5.72 13.19 -9.52
C LEU A 94 6.22 14.37 -8.67
N VAL A 95 5.71 14.54 -7.45
CA VAL A 95 6.19 15.57 -6.52
C VAL A 95 7.66 15.36 -6.17
N ILE A 96 8.08 14.12 -5.91
CA ILE A 96 9.49 13.77 -5.71
C ILE A 96 10.31 14.11 -6.96
N ALA A 97 9.87 13.75 -8.16
CA ALA A 97 10.63 14.01 -9.40
C ALA A 97 10.85 15.51 -9.65
N VAL A 98 9.82 16.34 -9.42
CA VAL A 98 9.91 17.80 -9.56
C VAL A 98 10.82 18.39 -8.49
N VAL A 99 10.64 18.04 -7.21
CA VAL A 99 11.41 18.62 -6.11
C VAL A 99 12.88 18.15 -6.14
N ALA A 100 13.14 16.86 -6.34
CA ALA A 100 14.48 16.33 -6.51
C ALA A 100 15.18 16.91 -7.75
N GLY A 101 14.44 17.15 -8.84
CA GLY A 101 14.93 17.83 -10.03
C GLY A 101 15.34 19.29 -9.85
N CYS A 102 15.03 19.91 -8.70
CA CYS A 102 15.56 21.23 -8.31
C CYS A 102 16.87 21.15 -7.50
N PHE A 103 17.19 20.00 -6.91
CA PHE A 103 18.40 19.78 -6.09
C PHE A 103 19.43 18.84 -6.75
N ALA A 104 19.02 18.11 -7.78
CA ALA A 104 19.80 17.11 -8.51
C ALA A 104 19.37 17.09 -10.00
N SER A 105 19.81 16.10 -10.78
CA SER A 105 19.41 15.97 -12.18
C SER A 105 17.90 15.68 -12.32
N PHE A 106 17.19 16.55 -13.05
CA PHE A 106 15.79 16.34 -13.42
C PHE A 106 15.59 15.01 -14.19
N SER A 107 16.51 14.67 -15.10
CA SER A 107 16.44 13.40 -15.84
C SER A 107 16.56 12.20 -14.91
N ALA A 108 17.50 12.20 -13.96
CA ALA A 108 17.64 11.13 -12.97
C ALA A 108 16.42 11.03 -12.04
N SER A 109 15.78 12.17 -11.76
CA SER A 109 14.57 12.27 -10.93
C SER A 109 13.33 11.74 -11.65
N VAL A 110 13.24 11.91 -12.98
CA VAL A 110 12.22 11.25 -13.82
C VAL A 110 12.47 9.74 -13.90
N THR A 111 13.72 9.30 -14.09
CA THR A 111 14.09 7.87 -14.07
C THR A 111 13.70 7.21 -12.74
N PHE A 112 13.97 7.86 -11.61
CA PHE A 112 13.52 7.41 -10.28
C PHE A 112 12.00 7.24 -10.19
N ALA A 113 11.22 8.20 -10.70
CA ALA A 113 9.77 8.10 -10.69
C ALA A 113 9.24 6.96 -11.57
N LEU A 114 9.85 6.74 -12.74
CA LEU A 114 9.47 5.65 -13.65
C LEU A 114 9.82 4.26 -13.07
N ASN A 115 11.04 4.09 -12.55
CA ASN A 115 11.50 2.83 -11.96
C ASN A 115 10.64 2.39 -10.76
N ASN A 116 10.09 3.35 -10.00
CA ASN A 116 9.27 3.08 -8.83
C ASN A 116 7.74 3.13 -9.11
N ALA A 117 7.31 3.41 -10.35
CA ALA A 117 5.91 3.70 -10.69
C ALA A 117 4.93 2.53 -10.46
N LEU A 118 5.43 1.29 -10.43
CA LEU A 118 4.61 0.08 -10.24
C LEU A 118 4.47 -0.32 -8.76
N GLY A 119 5.06 0.44 -7.84
CA GLY A 119 5.00 0.18 -6.39
C GLY A 119 6.03 -0.83 -5.88
N GLN A 120 6.78 -1.47 -6.78
CA GLN A 120 8.07 -2.09 -6.48
C GLN A 120 9.15 -1.00 -6.47
N PRO A 121 9.90 -0.78 -5.37
CA PRO A 121 11.00 0.16 -5.34
C PRO A 121 12.23 -0.45 -6.04
N HIS A 122 12.41 -0.15 -7.32
CA HIS A 122 13.58 -0.56 -8.10
C HIS A 122 14.74 0.45 -8.06
N GLN A 123 14.55 1.63 -7.46
CA GLN A 123 15.60 2.63 -7.30
C GLN A 123 15.40 3.41 -5.99
N TRP A 124 16.40 3.37 -5.09
CA TRP A 124 16.30 3.99 -3.77
C TRP A 124 16.85 5.43 -3.69
N GLY A 125 17.91 5.74 -4.46
CA GLY A 125 18.62 7.03 -4.45
C GLY A 125 18.56 7.78 -5.80
N ILE A 126 19.02 9.04 -5.80
CA ILE A 126 19.19 9.88 -7.00
C ILE A 126 20.59 10.50 -6.95
N GLY A 127 21.60 9.76 -7.41
CA GLY A 127 23.00 10.15 -7.26
C GLY A 127 23.36 10.36 -5.78
N THR A 128 24.06 11.45 -5.46
CA THR A 128 24.44 11.84 -4.10
C THR A 128 23.36 12.62 -3.33
N LEU A 129 22.14 12.74 -3.87
CA LEU A 129 21.06 13.51 -3.23
C LEU A 129 20.79 13.01 -1.81
N PHE A 130 20.80 13.94 -0.84
CA PHE A 130 20.67 13.68 0.60
C PHE A 130 21.83 12.90 1.25
N GLY A 131 22.99 12.76 0.60
CA GLY A 131 24.20 12.17 1.21
C GLY A 131 24.65 12.91 2.48
N ASP A 132 24.61 14.24 2.45
CA ASP A 132 24.97 15.11 3.58
C ASP A 132 23.86 15.31 4.64
N ASN A 133 22.71 14.64 4.49
CA ASN A 133 21.69 14.67 5.54
C ASN A 133 22.13 13.85 6.77
N PRO A 134 21.50 14.03 7.95
CA PRO A 134 21.79 13.20 9.12
C PRO A 134 21.70 11.68 8.82
N TYR A 135 20.75 11.28 7.98
CA TYR A 135 20.62 9.89 7.52
C TYR A 135 21.78 9.45 6.63
N GLY A 136 22.10 10.20 5.56
CA GLY A 136 23.18 9.84 4.65
C GLY A 136 24.54 9.76 5.36
N ARG A 137 24.79 10.59 6.38
CA ARG A 137 25.97 10.46 7.24
C ARG A 137 25.96 9.22 8.14
N LEU A 138 24.81 8.71 8.59
CA LEU A 138 24.73 7.42 9.29
C LEU A 138 25.06 6.24 8.37
N THR A 139 24.74 6.36 7.08
CA THR A 139 24.89 5.29 6.06
C THR A 139 26.09 5.53 5.14
N ALA A 140 27.16 6.16 5.64
CA ALA A 140 28.43 6.41 4.94
C ALA A 140 28.29 7.08 3.54
N GLY A 141 27.28 7.92 3.37
CA GLY A 141 26.92 8.62 2.13
C GLY A 141 25.75 7.98 1.36
N GLY A 142 25.41 6.71 1.63
CA GLY A 142 24.35 5.95 0.97
C GLY A 142 22.94 6.38 1.39
N SER A 143 22.41 7.45 0.81
CA SER A 143 21.11 8.02 1.20
C SER A 143 19.97 7.56 0.28
N VAL A 144 18.75 7.49 0.82
CA VAL A 144 17.54 7.08 0.08
C VAL A 144 16.51 8.21 0.03
N VAL A 145 15.77 8.31 -1.07
CA VAL A 145 14.82 9.42 -1.31
C VAL A 145 13.45 9.17 -0.68
N ASN A 146 12.96 7.92 -0.70
CA ASN A 146 11.72 7.54 -0.03
C ASN A 146 11.78 6.12 0.52
N GLY A 147 12.37 5.94 1.71
CA GLY A 147 12.45 4.64 2.37
C GLY A 147 11.08 4.04 2.71
N SER A 148 10.03 4.84 2.94
CA SER A 148 8.70 4.33 3.30
C SER A 148 8.02 3.50 2.19
N LEU A 149 8.54 3.48 0.95
CA LEU A 149 8.03 2.60 -0.10
C LEU A 149 8.30 1.09 0.16
N TRP A 150 9.20 0.73 1.09
CA TRP A 150 9.66 -0.65 1.28
C TRP A 150 8.55 -1.68 1.58
N SER A 151 7.46 -1.28 2.26
CA SER A 151 6.38 -2.21 2.62
C SER A 151 5.32 -2.35 1.52
N LEU A 152 5.32 -1.46 0.53
CA LEU A 152 4.31 -1.40 -0.53
C LEU A 152 4.29 -2.65 -1.45
N PRO A 153 5.44 -3.25 -1.84
CA PRO A 153 5.49 -4.54 -2.53
C PRO A 153 4.67 -5.63 -1.85
N PHE A 154 4.82 -5.77 -0.53
CA PHE A 154 4.14 -6.81 0.24
C PHE A 154 2.63 -6.56 0.33
N GLU A 155 2.19 -5.30 0.45
CA GLU A 155 0.75 -4.99 0.41
C GLU A 155 0.15 -5.29 -0.98
N LEU A 156 0.84 -4.89 -2.06
CA LEU A 156 0.43 -5.18 -3.44
C LEU A 156 0.42 -6.69 -3.73
N PHE A 157 1.40 -7.45 -3.24
CA PHE A 157 1.44 -8.91 -3.34
C PHE A 157 0.21 -9.54 -2.65
N TRP A 158 -0.08 -9.17 -1.40
CA TRP A 158 -1.23 -9.72 -0.67
C TRP A 158 -2.58 -9.29 -1.26
N TYR A 159 -2.65 -8.12 -1.90
CA TYR A 159 -3.79 -7.72 -2.74
C TYR A 159 -3.92 -8.61 -3.99
N GLY A 160 -2.82 -9.00 -4.62
CA GLY A 160 -2.77 -9.97 -5.71
C GLY A 160 -3.26 -11.36 -5.27
N VAL A 161 -2.73 -11.89 -4.16
CA VAL A 161 -3.16 -13.16 -3.56
C VAL A 161 -4.66 -13.14 -3.25
N PHE A 162 -5.16 -12.10 -2.59
CA PHE A 162 -6.61 -12.01 -2.32
C PHE A 162 -7.45 -11.82 -3.59
N THR A 163 -6.91 -11.26 -4.67
CA THR A 163 -7.59 -11.23 -5.98
C THR A 163 -7.75 -12.65 -6.53
N ALA A 164 -6.68 -13.46 -6.51
CA ALA A 164 -6.72 -14.86 -6.95
C ALA A 164 -7.67 -15.71 -6.07
N LEU A 165 -7.57 -15.60 -4.74
CA LEU A 165 -8.47 -16.29 -3.81
C LEU A 165 -9.94 -15.86 -3.96
N THR A 166 -10.20 -14.63 -4.39
CA THR A 166 -11.55 -14.16 -4.74
C THR A 166 -12.03 -14.74 -6.07
N ALA A 167 -11.15 -14.83 -7.08
CA ALA A 167 -11.46 -15.42 -8.38
C ALA A 167 -11.81 -16.92 -8.27
N CYS A 168 -11.03 -17.67 -7.49
CA CYS A 168 -11.31 -19.07 -7.16
C CYS A 168 -12.49 -19.25 -6.17
N GLY A 169 -13.06 -18.16 -5.65
CA GLY A 169 -14.17 -18.18 -4.70
C GLY A 169 -13.83 -18.67 -3.28
N VAL A 170 -12.54 -18.89 -2.97
CA VAL A 170 -12.05 -19.41 -1.68
C VAL A 170 -12.55 -18.56 -0.52
N VAL A 171 -12.47 -17.23 -0.63
CA VAL A 171 -12.88 -16.30 0.43
C VAL A 171 -14.36 -16.45 0.82
N ARG A 172 -15.21 -16.93 -0.11
CA ARG A 172 -16.66 -17.09 0.08
C ARG A 172 -17.11 -18.53 0.35
N ARG A 173 -16.44 -19.53 -0.24
CA ARG A 173 -16.80 -20.96 -0.11
C ARG A 173 -15.99 -21.69 0.95
N SER A 174 -14.72 -21.32 1.12
CA SER A 174 -13.74 -22.04 1.95
C SER A 174 -12.94 -21.10 2.86
N PRO A 175 -13.57 -20.21 3.66
CA PRO A 175 -12.85 -19.27 4.53
C PRO A 175 -11.94 -19.96 5.57
N ARG A 176 -12.18 -21.26 5.86
CA ARG A 176 -11.27 -22.10 6.66
C ARG A 176 -9.86 -22.21 6.06
N LEU A 177 -9.69 -22.09 4.73
CA LEU A 177 -8.36 -22.08 4.11
C LEU A 177 -7.56 -20.82 4.50
N ILE A 178 -8.21 -19.69 4.79
CA ILE A 178 -7.52 -18.51 5.31
C ILE A 178 -6.99 -18.76 6.73
N LEU A 179 -7.74 -19.49 7.58
CA LEU A 179 -7.24 -19.95 8.88
C LEU A 179 -6.07 -20.93 8.73
N LEU A 180 -6.14 -21.89 7.79
CA LEU A 180 -5.04 -22.82 7.53
C LEU A 180 -3.78 -22.11 7.02
N LEU A 181 -3.91 -21.09 6.16
CA LEU A 181 -2.78 -20.24 5.74
C LEU A 181 -2.24 -19.41 6.92
N THR A 182 -3.11 -18.88 7.78
CA THR A 182 -2.70 -18.15 9.00
C THR A 182 -1.91 -19.07 9.95
N ALA A 183 -2.40 -20.30 10.17
CA ALA A 183 -1.77 -21.30 11.02
C ALA A 183 -0.46 -21.84 10.42
N GLY A 184 -0.39 -21.99 9.09
CA GLY A 184 0.84 -22.35 8.38
C GLY A 184 1.91 -21.28 8.54
N ALA A 185 1.58 -20.01 8.28
CA ALA A 185 2.50 -18.89 8.48
C ALA A 185 2.94 -18.76 9.95
N TYR A 186 2.03 -18.95 10.91
CA TYR A 186 2.37 -19.02 12.33
C TYR A 186 3.30 -20.21 12.66
N GLY A 187 3.07 -21.38 12.07
CA GLY A 187 3.94 -22.56 12.22
C GLY A 187 5.35 -22.33 11.68
N VAL A 188 5.50 -21.53 10.63
CA VAL A 188 6.81 -21.10 10.11
C VAL A 188 7.51 -20.16 11.10
N LEU A 189 6.81 -19.15 11.64
CA LEU A 189 7.35 -18.25 12.67
C LEU A 189 7.70 -19.00 13.98
N LEU A 190 6.91 -20.02 14.34
CA LEU A 190 7.19 -20.91 15.46
C LEU A 190 8.43 -21.77 15.19
N SER A 191 8.62 -22.28 13.97
CA SER A 191 9.83 -23.00 13.57
C SER A 191 11.07 -22.11 13.66
N ASP A 192 11.02 -20.87 13.17
CA ASP A 192 12.12 -19.90 13.34
C ASP A 192 12.48 -19.73 14.82
N PHE A 193 11.48 -19.43 15.67
CA PHE A 193 11.68 -19.23 17.09
C PHE A 193 12.21 -20.48 17.80
N LEU A 194 11.75 -21.68 17.43
CA LEU A 194 12.23 -22.95 17.98
C LEU A 194 13.68 -23.28 17.57
N HIS A 195 14.13 -22.83 16.40
CA HIS A 195 15.55 -22.92 16.00
C HIS A 195 16.43 -21.84 16.64
N GLN A 196 15.84 -20.74 17.13
CA GLN A 196 16.53 -19.58 17.71
C GLN A 196 16.44 -19.51 19.25
N LEU A 197 15.91 -20.56 19.92
CA LEU A 197 15.72 -20.62 21.38
C LEU A 197 16.90 -20.17 22.28
N PRO A 198 18.19 -20.29 21.89
CA PRO A 198 19.29 -19.77 22.71
C PRO A 198 19.27 -18.25 22.95
N ASP A 199 18.60 -17.46 22.09
CA ASP A 199 18.34 -16.03 22.31
C ASP A 199 16.89 -15.68 21.92
N PRO A 200 16.00 -15.42 22.91
CA PRO A 200 14.59 -15.12 22.64
C PRO A 200 14.38 -13.72 22.05
N HIS A 201 15.39 -12.85 22.01
CA HIS A 201 15.35 -11.53 21.38
C HIS A 201 15.77 -11.54 19.90
N THR A 202 16.28 -12.66 19.39
CA THR A 202 16.69 -12.79 17.98
C THR A 202 15.55 -12.37 17.05
N VAL A 203 15.81 -11.35 16.23
CA VAL A 203 15.00 -11.08 15.04
C VAL A 203 15.28 -12.23 14.06
N PRO A 204 14.28 -12.89 13.47
CA PRO A 204 14.54 -14.02 12.58
C PRO A 204 15.54 -13.67 11.48
N HIS A 205 16.34 -14.64 11.04
CA HIS A 205 17.36 -14.41 10.03
C HIS A 205 16.78 -14.42 8.60
N PRO A 206 17.33 -13.60 7.67
CA PRO A 206 16.87 -13.53 6.29
C PRO A 206 16.86 -14.91 5.62
N ARG A 207 15.68 -15.32 5.16
CA ARG A 207 15.43 -16.61 4.50
C ARG A 207 15.68 -16.56 2.99
N GLY A 208 16.54 -15.64 2.54
CA GLY A 208 16.67 -15.24 1.14
C GLY A 208 15.39 -14.62 0.57
N SER A 209 15.37 -14.35 -0.73
CA SER A 209 14.21 -13.75 -1.41
C SER A 209 13.45 -14.72 -2.31
N VAL A 210 12.13 -14.58 -2.37
CA VAL A 210 11.28 -15.22 -3.39
C VAL A 210 11.23 -14.31 -4.62
N GLY A 211 11.77 -14.77 -5.76
CA GLY A 211 11.64 -14.07 -7.04
C GLY A 211 12.68 -14.46 -8.09
N PRO A 212 12.80 -13.69 -9.19
CA PRO A 212 11.97 -12.54 -9.51
C PRO A 212 10.54 -12.94 -9.89
N ILE A 213 9.55 -12.49 -9.11
CA ILE A 213 8.13 -12.63 -9.40
C ILE A 213 7.77 -11.56 -10.45
N PRO A 214 7.11 -11.90 -11.58
CA PRO A 214 6.64 -10.90 -12.53
C PRO A 214 5.80 -9.82 -11.83
N LEU A 215 6.07 -8.55 -12.15
CA LEU A 215 5.49 -7.33 -11.53
C LEU A 215 5.93 -7.02 -10.07
N PHE A 216 6.40 -7.99 -9.29
CA PHE A 216 6.74 -7.80 -7.86
C PHE A 216 8.24 -7.96 -7.53
N GLY A 217 9.10 -8.24 -8.52
CA GLY A 217 10.54 -8.35 -8.32
C GLY A 217 10.93 -9.48 -7.35
N ALA A 218 12.02 -9.29 -6.62
CA ALA A 218 12.37 -10.12 -5.48
C ALA A 218 11.69 -9.58 -4.21
N LEU A 219 11.10 -10.46 -3.41
CA LEU A 219 10.53 -10.15 -2.09
C LEU A 219 11.29 -10.95 -1.02
N ASP A 220 11.78 -10.29 0.03
CA ASP A 220 12.36 -11.01 1.17
C ASP A 220 11.35 -12.01 1.77
N THR A 221 11.79 -13.25 1.95
CA THR A 221 10.91 -14.36 2.34
C THR A 221 10.41 -14.21 3.78
N GLN A 222 11.21 -13.64 4.67
CA GLN A 222 10.87 -13.48 6.08
C GLN A 222 9.82 -12.37 6.27
N LEU A 223 10.04 -11.19 5.68
CA LEU A 223 9.09 -10.07 5.68
C LEU A 223 7.79 -10.49 4.98
N LEU A 224 7.87 -11.25 3.89
CA LEU A 224 6.69 -11.80 3.20
C LEU A 224 5.86 -12.72 4.11
N VAL A 225 6.50 -13.60 4.89
CA VAL A 225 5.84 -14.48 5.86
C VAL A 225 5.32 -13.71 7.07
N TYR A 226 6.09 -12.78 7.64
CA TYR A 226 5.71 -12.04 8.85
C TYR A 226 4.58 -11.02 8.59
N LEU A 227 4.73 -10.15 7.59
CA LEU A 227 3.69 -9.20 7.19
C LEU A 227 2.47 -9.94 6.63
N GLY A 228 2.70 -11.06 5.94
CA GLY A 228 1.64 -11.96 5.47
C GLY A 228 0.85 -12.63 6.59
N PHE A 229 1.53 -13.12 7.64
CA PHE A 229 0.89 -13.65 8.84
C PHE A 229 -0.02 -12.60 9.50
N LEU A 230 0.47 -11.36 9.67
CA LEU A 230 -0.31 -10.26 10.24
C LEU A 230 -1.53 -9.89 9.38
N PHE A 231 -1.37 -9.87 8.06
CA PHE A 231 -2.47 -9.67 7.11
C PHE A 231 -3.51 -10.80 7.19
N LEU A 232 -3.06 -12.06 7.20
CA LEU A 232 -3.89 -13.25 7.31
C LEU A 232 -4.62 -13.32 8.66
N LEU A 233 -3.98 -12.88 9.75
CA LEU A 233 -4.59 -12.79 11.07
C LEU A 233 -5.72 -11.74 11.09
N GLY A 234 -5.50 -10.56 10.50
CA GLY A 234 -6.55 -9.56 10.29
C GLY A 234 -7.69 -10.07 9.39
N ALA A 235 -7.35 -10.74 8.30
CA ALA A 235 -8.32 -11.32 7.37
C ALA A 235 -9.18 -12.41 8.03
N SER A 236 -8.56 -13.29 8.82
CA SER A 236 -9.21 -14.33 9.62
C SER A 236 -10.11 -13.74 10.71
N ALA A 237 -9.64 -12.72 11.44
CA ALA A 237 -10.44 -12.04 12.45
C ALA A 237 -11.72 -11.40 11.89
N GLN A 238 -11.69 -10.96 10.62
CA GLN A 238 -12.89 -10.52 9.90
C GLN A 238 -13.80 -11.70 9.55
N LEU A 239 -13.29 -12.70 8.83
CA LEU A 239 -14.09 -13.82 8.32
C LEU A 239 -14.75 -14.62 9.45
N PHE A 240 -14.14 -14.61 10.64
CA PHE A 240 -14.63 -15.26 11.85
C PHE A 240 -15.01 -14.25 12.96
N GLN A 241 -15.35 -13.00 12.62
CA GLN A 241 -15.71 -11.91 13.56
C GLN A 241 -16.82 -12.22 14.57
N HIS A 242 -17.68 -13.22 14.28
CA HIS A 242 -18.72 -13.71 15.19
C HIS A 242 -18.17 -14.66 16.26
N ARG A 243 -17.00 -15.27 16.03
CA ARG A 243 -16.31 -16.17 16.97
C ARG A 243 -15.21 -15.47 17.78
N VAL A 244 -14.65 -14.36 17.30
CA VAL A 244 -13.64 -13.57 18.05
C VAL A 244 -14.30 -12.87 19.24
N PRO A 245 -13.98 -13.23 20.50
CA PRO A 245 -14.52 -12.53 21.67
C PRO A 245 -13.87 -11.14 21.82
N VAL A 246 -14.60 -10.19 22.40
CA VAL A 246 -14.07 -8.87 22.80
C VAL A 246 -14.44 -8.70 24.27
N HIS A 247 -13.50 -9.05 25.16
CA HIS A 247 -13.71 -9.12 26.60
C HIS A 247 -12.59 -8.37 27.33
N PRO A 248 -12.87 -7.57 28.38
CA PRO A 248 -11.85 -6.76 29.06
C PRO A 248 -10.64 -7.57 29.54
N LEU A 249 -10.86 -8.76 30.11
CA LEU A 249 -9.76 -9.63 30.56
C LEU A 249 -8.83 -10.07 29.41
N LEU A 250 -9.37 -10.29 28.20
CA LEU A 250 -8.55 -10.67 27.04
C LEU A 250 -7.77 -9.48 26.48
N ILE A 251 -8.33 -8.26 26.60
CA ILE A 251 -7.63 -7.02 26.25
C ILE A 251 -6.48 -6.79 27.24
N VAL A 252 -6.71 -6.95 28.54
CA VAL A 252 -5.65 -6.85 29.57
C VAL A 252 -4.59 -7.94 29.39
N ALA A 253 -4.99 -9.19 29.14
CA ALA A 253 -4.05 -10.29 28.88
C ALA A 253 -3.20 -10.06 27.62
N ALA A 254 -3.82 -9.59 26.52
CA ALA A 254 -3.08 -9.25 25.30
C ALA A 254 -2.12 -8.06 25.51
N ALA A 255 -2.51 -7.06 26.31
CA ALA A 255 -1.62 -5.95 26.69
C ALA A 255 -0.44 -6.45 27.53
N ALA A 256 -0.68 -7.34 28.49
CA ALA A 256 0.36 -7.97 29.29
C ALA A 256 1.34 -8.81 28.43
N VAL A 257 0.83 -9.63 27.51
CA VAL A 257 1.66 -10.43 26.59
C VAL A 257 2.49 -9.53 25.66
N LEU A 258 1.89 -8.46 25.11
CA LEU A 258 2.62 -7.49 24.28
C LEU A 258 3.76 -6.81 25.07
N LEU A 259 3.48 -6.29 26.26
CA LEU A 259 4.49 -5.62 27.09
C LEU A 259 5.57 -6.59 27.59
N ALA A 260 5.20 -7.82 27.96
CA ALA A 260 6.14 -8.85 28.38
C ALA A 260 7.07 -9.27 27.23
N THR A 261 6.53 -9.54 26.05
CA THR A 261 7.34 -10.03 24.90
C THR A 261 8.26 -8.95 24.32
N LEU A 262 7.86 -7.68 24.36
CA LEU A 262 8.80 -6.57 24.08
C LEU A 262 10.00 -6.58 25.03
N ARG A 263 9.83 -7.00 26.30
CA ARG A 263 10.91 -7.00 27.31
C ARG A 263 11.67 -8.32 27.47
N LEU A 264 11.04 -9.45 27.17
CA LEU A 264 11.53 -10.81 27.48
C LEU A 264 11.80 -11.65 26.23
N GLY A 265 11.57 -11.10 25.04
CA GLY A 265 11.71 -11.83 23.77
C GLY A 265 10.39 -12.38 23.23
N ALA A 266 10.48 -13.12 22.12
CA ALA A 266 9.35 -13.72 21.40
C ALA A 266 8.29 -12.71 20.88
N PHE A 267 8.64 -11.44 20.65
CA PHE A 267 7.70 -10.44 20.12
C PHE A 267 7.07 -10.88 18.79
N HIS A 268 7.85 -11.37 17.83
CA HIS A 268 7.30 -11.77 16.53
C HIS A 268 6.27 -12.91 16.64
N LEU A 269 6.50 -13.85 17.57
CA LEU A 269 5.65 -15.02 17.78
C LEU A 269 4.41 -14.71 18.65
N LEU A 270 4.60 -14.11 19.83
CA LEU A 270 3.55 -13.96 20.85
C LEU A 270 3.08 -12.51 21.04
N GLY A 271 3.97 -11.53 20.84
CA GLY A 271 3.63 -10.10 20.92
C GLY A 271 2.83 -9.61 19.71
N SER A 272 3.18 -10.05 18.51
CA SER A 272 2.57 -9.59 17.26
C SER A 272 1.09 -10.01 17.09
N PRO A 273 0.65 -11.23 17.48
CA PRO A 273 -0.77 -11.58 17.50
C PRO A 273 -1.54 -10.83 18.60
N ALA A 274 -0.91 -10.60 19.75
CA ALA A 274 -1.51 -9.85 20.85
C ALA A 274 -1.75 -8.37 20.46
N PHE A 275 -0.76 -7.74 19.82
CA PHE A 275 -0.88 -6.41 19.22
C PHE A 275 -1.99 -6.36 18.17
N ALA A 276 -2.06 -7.34 17.26
CA ALA A 276 -3.11 -7.43 16.27
C ALA A 276 -4.52 -7.52 16.91
N TYR A 277 -4.69 -8.33 17.94
CA TYR A 277 -5.95 -8.43 18.70
C TYR A 277 -6.33 -7.11 19.37
N LEU A 278 -5.38 -6.44 20.03
CA LEU A 278 -5.59 -5.13 20.66
C LEU A 278 -6.02 -4.07 19.64
N LEU A 279 -5.34 -4.01 18.49
CA LEU A 279 -5.60 -3.03 17.44
C LEU A 279 -6.99 -3.23 16.81
N LEU A 280 -7.40 -4.47 16.58
CA LEU A 280 -8.75 -4.81 16.09
C LEU A 280 -9.84 -4.58 17.16
N CYS A 281 -9.54 -4.81 18.43
CA CYS A 281 -10.45 -4.44 19.52
C CYS A 281 -10.63 -2.92 19.60
N ALA A 282 -9.55 -2.14 19.56
CA ALA A 282 -9.59 -0.68 19.54
C ALA A 282 -10.43 -0.15 18.36
N ALA A 283 -10.32 -0.78 17.18
CA ALA A 283 -11.07 -0.41 15.98
C ALA A 283 -12.60 -0.48 16.14
N GLY A 284 -13.11 -1.28 17.09
CA GLY A 284 -14.53 -1.41 17.43
C GLY A 284 -14.92 -0.90 18.84
N THR A 285 -13.98 -0.38 19.64
CA THR A 285 -14.25 0.03 21.05
C THR A 285 -13.85 1.47 21.36
N LEU A 286 -13.06 2.13 20.52
CA LEU A 286 -12.68 3.53 20.72
C LEU A 286 -13.89 4.48 20.71
N PRO A 287 -13.82 5.66 21.35
CA PRO A 287 -14.97 6.54 21.52
C PRO A 287 -15.49 7.11 20.20
N ARG A 288 -16.80 7.40 20.14
CA ARG A 288 -17.52 7.84 18.92
C ARG A 288 -16.92 9.07 18.20
N TRP A 289 -16.10 9.90 18.86
CA TRP A 289 -15.41 11.01 18.18
C TRP A 289 -14.38 10.50 17.16
N SER A 290 -13.67 9.40 17.46
CA SER A 290 -12.68 8.77 16.57
C SER A 290 -13.32 8.25 15.29
N HIS A 291 -14.58 7.79 15.36
CA HIS A 291 -15.36 7.29 14.22
C HIS A 291 -15.67 8.37 13.17
N ARG A 292 -15.39 9.65 13.45
CA ARG A 292 -15.49 10.76 12.49
C ARG A 292 -14.18 10.97 11.71
N ILE A 293 -13.04 10.59 12.28
CA ILE A 293 -11.71 10.77 11.67
C ILE A 293 -11.49 9.67 10.63
N GLY A 294 -11.00 10.04 9.45
CA GLY A 294 -10.93 9.16 8.29
C GLY A 294 -12.27 8.88 7.60
N ARG A 295 -13.41 9.32 8.16
CA ARG A 295 -14.76 8.98 7.67
C ARG A 295 -15.18 9.84 6.46
N GLY A 296 -14.46 9.68 5.36
CA GLY A 296 -14.63 10.40 4.09
C GLY A 296 -13.33 10.99 3.54
N HIS A 297 -12.29 11.11 4.37
CA HIS A 297 -10.98 11.64 4.00
C HIS A 297 -9.87 10.73 4.53
N ASP A 298 -9.32 9.84 3.69
CA ASP A 298 -8.42 8.75 4.09
C ASP A 298 -6.93 9.13 3.95
N TYR A 299 -6.53 10.24 4.59
CA TYR A 299 -5.20 10.85 4.49
C TYR A 299 -4.03 9.95 4.90
N SER A 300 -4.27 8.82 5.58
CA SER A 300 -3.20 8.01 6.19
C SER A 300 -2.17 7.49 5.17
N PHE A 301 -2.60 7.19 3.94
CA PHE A 301 -1.70 6.72 2.88
C PHE A 301 -0.81 7.85 2.36
N GLY A 302 -1.39 9.05 2.14
CA GLY A 302 -0.61 10.25 1.85
C GLY A 302 0.41 10.55 2.96
N VAL A 303 -0.01 10.57 4.23
CA VAL A 303 0.91 10.82 5.35
C VAL A 303 2.03 9.79 5.38
N TYR A 304 1.74 8.52 5.10
CA TYR A 304 2.74 7.45 5.02
C TYR A 304 3.73 7.63 3.87
N ILE A 305 3.28 7.82 2.62
CA ILE A 305 4.18 7.88 1.45
C ILE A 305 4.94 9.21 1.32
N TYR A 306 4.38 10.33 1.82
CA TYR A 306 5.04 11.64 1.76
C TYR A 306 5.98 11.90 2.96
N ALA A 307 5.89 11.15 4.07
CA ALA A 307 6.70 11.39 5.28
C ALA A 307 8.21 11.45 4.97
N PHE A 308 8.78 10.35 4.51
CA PHE A 308 10.22 10.21 4.26
C PHE A 308 10.81 11.28 3.32
N PRO A 309 10.24 11.55 2.12
CA PRO A 309 10.78 12.58 1.23
C PRO A 309 10.59 14.00 1.80
N THR A 310 9.48 14.27 2.51
CA THR A 310 9.31 15.57 3.20
C THR A 310 10.40 15.76 4.25
N GLN A 311 10.68 14.72 5.05
CA GLN A 311 11.70 14.72 6.08
C GLN A 311 13.10 14.90 5.50
N GLN A 312 13.47 14.19 4.43
CA GLN A 312 14.76 14.38 3.75
C GLN A 312 14.92 15.82 3.19
N VAL A 313 13.87 16.42 2.63
CA VAL A 313 13.91 17.83 2.18
C VAL A 313 14.03 18.79 3.37
N LEU A 314 13.27 18.61 4.45
CA LEU A 314 13.38 19.42 5.67
C LEU A 314 14.76 19.28 6.34
N ALA A 315 15.37 18.09 6.26
CA ALA A 315 16.72 17.85 6.73
C ALA A 315 17.76 18.61 5.87
N ALA A 316 17.64 18.58 4.54
CA ALA A 316 18.50 19.32 3.63
C ALA A 316 18.37 20.85 3.83
N LEU A 317 17.15 21.34 4.08
CA LEU A 317 16.86 22.73 4.45
C LEU A 317 17.31 23.10 5.88
N GLY A 318 17.99 22.20 6.60
CA GLY A 318 18.58 22.46 7.92
C GLY A 318 17.59 22.49 9.10
N VAL A 319 16.29 22.23 8.88
CA VAL A 319 15.24 22.27 9.94
C VAL A 319 15.53 21.26 11.07
N HIS A 320 16.27 20.19 10.78
CA HIS A 320 16.76 19.23 11.77
C HIS A 320 17.61 19.88 12.88
N ARG A 321 18.27 21.01 12.59
CA ARG A 321 19.10 21.78 13.54
C ARG A 321 18.27 22.53 14.60
N TRP A 322 16.96 22.70 14.41
CA TRP A 322 16.05 23.32 15.39
C TRP A 322 15.68 22.38 16.55
N GLY A 323 16.26 21.17 16.58
CA GLY A 323 15.99 20.15 17.58
C GLY A 323 14.86 19.21 17.18
N LEU A 324 14.96 17.96 17.65
CA LEU A 324 14.07 16.87 17.25
C LEU A 324 12.56 17.17 17.44
N PRO A 325 12.08 17.83 18.53
CA PRO A 325 10.67 18.16 18.66
C PRO A 325 10.16 19.14 17.59
N ALA A 326 10.96 20.17 17.26
CA ALA A 326 10.62 21.13 16.22
C ALA A 326 10.62 20.47 14.83
N TYR A 327 11.62 19.63 14.55
CA TYR A 327 11.71 18.86 13.31
C TYR A 327 10.53 17.88 13.13
N ILE A 328 10.11 17.19 14.20
CA ILE A 328 8.89 16.36 14.18
C ILE A 328 7.66 17.22 13.90
N ALA A 329 7.48 18.35 14.59
CA ALA A 329 6.31 19.21 14.42
C ALA A 329 6.19 19.77 12.99
N VAL A 330 7.29 20.29 12.42
CA VAL A 330 7.33 20.79 11.03
C VAL A 330 7.09 19.66 10.04
N SER A 331 7.67 18.47 10.26
CA SER A 331 7.45 17.28 9.42
C SER A 331 5.98 16.87 9.41
N VAL A 332 5.35 16.75 10.58
CA VAL A 332 3.91 16.40 10.70
C VAL A 332 3.04 17.42 9.96
N VAL A 333 3.29 18.72 10.12
CA VAL A 333 2.52 19.76 9.42
C VAL A 333 2.73 19.69 7.90
N ALA A 334 3.98 19.71 7.43
CA ALA A 334 4.31 19.73 6.00
C ALA A 334 3.80 18.46 5.27
N THR A 335 4.05 17.28 5.84
CA THR A 335 3.55 16.01 5.28
C THR A 335 2.03 15.93 5.31
N THR A 336 1.36 16.44 6.35
CA THR A 336 -0.12 16.42 6.40
C THR A 336 -0.72 17.37 5.36
N LEU A 337 -0.10 18.51 5.09
CA LEU A 337 -0.53 19.43 4.02
C LEU A 337 -0.38 18.79 2.62
N LEU A 338 0.76 18.14 2.36
CA LEU A 338 0.98 17.39 1.10
C LEU A 338 0.00 16.22 0.96
N ALA A 339 -0.23 15.45 2.03
CA ALA A 339 -1.20 14.36 2.07
C ALA A 339 -2.64 14.86 1.85
N ALA A 340 -3.01 16.03 2.38
CA ALA A 340 -4.31 16.65 2.16
C ALA A 340 -4.47 17.11 0.71
N ALA A 341 -3.45 17.72 0.11
CA ALA A 341 -3.45 18.10 -1.30
C ALA A 341 -3.57 16.87 -2.23
N SER A 342 -2.73 15.84 -2.03
CA SER A 342 -2.81 14.53 -2.70
C SER A 342 -4.22 13.94 -2.62
N TRP A 343 -4.79 13.94 -1.41
CA TRP A 343 -6.11 13.39 -1.18
C TRP A 343 -7.20 14.14 -1.95
N HIS A 344 -7.24 15.47 -1.86
CA HIS A 344 -8.31 16.26 -2.47
C HIS A 344 -8.19 16.40 -3.99
N LEU A 345 -6.97 16.44 -4.53
CA LEU A 345 -6.70 16.65 -5.95
C LEU A 345 -6.60 15.34 -6.77
N VAL A 346 -6.18 14.22 -6.16
CA VAL A 346 -5.88 12.98 -6.90
C VAL A 346 -6.62 11.76 -6.33
N GLU A 347 -6.42 11.42 -5.06
CA GLU A 347 -6.96 10.16 -4.51
C GLU A 347 -8.49 10.17 -4.43
N ARG A 348 -9.10 11.23 -3.89
CA ARG A 348 -10.57 11.33 -3.78
C ARG A 348 -11.26 11.34 -5.15
N PRO A 349 -10.80 12.10 -6.17
CA PRO A 349 -11.31 11.97 -7.54
C PRO A 349 -11.18 10.56 -8.10
N ALA A 350 -9.99 9.93 -8.02
CA ALA A 350 -9.78 8.58 -8.54
C ALA A 350 -10.70 7.54 -7.87
N LEU A 351 -10.94 7.66 -6.56
CA LEU A 351 -11.83 6.76 -5.83
C LEU A 351 -13.32 6.88 -6.22
N THR A 352 -13.73 7.88 -7.00
CA THR A 352 -15.09 7.92 -7.61
C THR A 352 -15.27 6.84 -8.68
N LEU A 353 -14.19 6.41 -9.35
CA LEU A 353 -14.19 5.41 -10.41
C LEU A 353 -14.46 3.97 -9.91
N LYS A 354 -14.73 3.79 -8.61
CA LYS A 354 -15.17 2.52 -7.98
C LYS A 354 -16.53 2.00 -8.49
N HIS A 355 -17.32 2.87 -9.12
CA HIS A 355 -18.60 2.48 -9.74
C HIS A 355 -18.39 1.80 -11.09
N TRP A 356 -17.41 2.29 -11.87
CA TRP A 356 -16.92 1.59 -13.05
C TRP A 356 -16.15 0.31 -12.67
N THR A 357 -15.94 -0.56 -13.64
CA THR A 357 -15.11 -1.76 -13.52
C THR A 357 -14.52 -2.04 -14.90
N PRO A 358 -13.20 -2.25 -15.02
CA PRO A 358 -12.59 -2.59 -16.31
C PRO A 358 -13.27 -3.83 -16.92
N PRO A 359 -13.60 -3.82 -18.22
CA PRO A 359 -14.01 -5.05 -18.89
C PRO A 359 -12.83 -6.03 -18.85
N LEU A 360 -13.12 -7.31 -18.64
CA LEU A 360 -12.14 -8.34 -18.95
C LEU A 360 -11.85 -8.28 -20.46
N PRO A 361 -10.59 -8.45 -20.90
CA PRO A 361 -10.29 -8.71 -22.30
C PRO A 361 -11.19 -9.85 -22.77
N ALA A 362 -12.01 -9.59 -23.79
CA ALA A 362 -12.89 -10.61 -24.32
C ALA A 362 -12.02 -11.80 -24.75
N ARG A 363 -12.29 -12.99 -24.19
CA ARG A 363 -11.79 -14.21 -24.81
C ARG A 363 -12.46 -14.29 -26.17
N SER A 364 -11.78 -13.84 -27.21
CA SER A 364 -12.12 -14.16 -28.59
C SER A 364 -12.41 -15.65 -28.62
N PRO A 365 -13.59 -16.10 -29.06
CA PRO A 365 -13.87 -17.52 -29.18
C PRO A 365 -12.97 -18.05 -30.29
N ALA A 366 -11.77 -18.49 -29.90
CA ALA A 366 -10.83 -19.24 -30.71
C ALA A 366 -11.44 -20.63 -30.93
N GLY A 367 -12.50 -20.66 -31.73
CA GLY A 367 -13.08 -21.86 -32.28
C GLY A 367 -12.06 -22.48 -33.21
N LEU A 368 -11.17 -23.29 -32.64
CA LEU A 368 -10.64 -24.44 -33.36
C LEU A 368 -11.83 -25.35 -33.67
N ILE A 369 -12.54 -24.99 -34.74
CA ILE A 369 -13.43 -25.88 -35.46
C ILE A 369 -12.49 -26.93 -36.07
N PHE A 370 -12.23 -27.97 -35.29
CA PHE A 370 -11.41 -29.10 -35.72
C PHE A 370 -12.22 -29.87 -36.77
N ARG A 371 -12.15 -29.40 -38.02
CA ARG A 371 -12.78 -30.03 -39.18
C ARG A 371 -12.18 -31.40 -39.37
N SER A 372 -12.83 -32.41 -38.77
CA SER A 372 -12.51 -33.82 -38.93
C SER A 372 -12.57 -34.20 -40.39
N ALA A 373 -11.40 -34.28 -41.02
CA ALA A 373 -11.26 -34.58 -42.43
C ALA A 373 -11.18 -36.09 -42.65
N ARG A 374 -12.36 -36.72 -42.80
CA ARG A 374 -12.59 -38.11 -43.27
C ARG A 374 -12.08 -39.23 -42.34
N GLY A 375 -13.03 -39.89 -41.67
CA GLY A 375 -12.86 -41.23 -41.10
C GLY A 375 -14.18 -42.00 -41.16
N ARG A 376 -14.22 -43.14 -41.87
CA ARG A 376 -15.44 -43.94 -42.05
C ARG A 376 -15.70 -44.83 -40.82
N VAL A 377 -16.90 -44.79 -40.27
CA VAL A 377 -17.52 -45.94 -39.59
C VAL A 377 -18.92 -46.15 -40.19
N ARG A 378 -19.37 -47.41 -40.25
CA ARG A 378 -20.54 -47.84 -41.02
C ARG A 378 -21.85 -47.56 -40.29
N ALA A 379 -22.92 -47.34 -41.04
CA ALA A 379 -24.28 -47.59 -40.55
C ALA A 379 -24.51 -49.10 -40.39
N ALA A 380 -25.27 -49.47 -39.37
CA ALA A 380 -25.87 -50.79 -39.22
C ALA A 380 -27.31 -50.58 -38.72
N SER A 381 -28.30 -50.99 -39.51
CA SER A 381 -29.72 -50.82 -39.25
C SER A 381 -30.36 -52.15 -38.88
N GLN A 382 -31.07 -52.23 -37.76
CA GLN A 382 -32.05 -53.29 -37.53
C GLN A 382 -33.02 -52.95 -36.38
N PHE A 383 -34.32 -53.07 -36.67
CA PHE A 383 -35.48 -52.93 -35.77
C PHE A 383 -35.68 -51.57 -35.06
N GLY A 384 -36.89 -51.02 -34.93
CA GLY A 384 -38.18 -51.40 -35.53
C GLY A 384 -39.37 -51.08 -34.62
N GLN A 385 -40.43 -50.49 -35.18
CA GLN A 385 -41.73 -50.19 -34.53
C GLN A 385 -41.71 -49.11 -33.42
N ASP A 386 -42.75 -48.31 -33.18
CA ASP A 386 -43.87 -47.89 -34.04
C ASP A 386 -44.59 -46.63 -33.46
N VAL A 387 -45.57 -46.13 -34.23
CA VAL A 387 -46.82 -45.48 -33.74
C VAL A 387 -46.83 -43.98 -33.33
N VAL A 388 -47.64 -43.25 -34.12
CA VAL A 388 -48.43 -42.02 -33.87
C VAL A 388 -47.78 -40.63 -33.98
N VAL A 389 -48.25 -39.94 -35.03
CA VAL A 389 -48.18 -38.51 -35.34
C VAL A 389 -49.48 -37.84 -34.91
N ALA A 390 -49.47 -36.53 -34.65
CA ALA A 390 -50.68 -35.71 -34.54
C ALA A 390 -50.46 -34.32 -35.20
N ASP A 391 -50.74 -34.26 -36.51
CA ASP A 391 -51.16 -33.05 -37.21
C ASP A 391 -52.65 -32.74 -36.83
N GLU A 392 -53.31 -31.64 -37.22
CA GLU A 392 -52.99 -30.58 -38.20
C GLU A 392 -53.65 -29.23 -37.83
N ASP A 393 -53.56 -28.26 -38.74
CA ASP A 393 -53.97 -26.86 -38.69
C ASP A 393 -55.48 -26.53 -38.54
N ALA A 394 -55.78 -25.21 -38.59
CA ALA A 394 -56.91 -24.58 -39.32
C ALA A 394 -57.89 -23.67 -38.52
N ALA A 395 -57.48 -22.41 -38.38
CA ALA A 395 -58.20 -21.18 -38.74
C ALA A 395 -59.76 -21.10 -38.72
N ALA A 396 -60.22 -20.06 -38.00
CA ALA A 396 -61.23 -19.07 -38.40
C ALA A 396 -62.71 -19.46 -38.66
N LEU A 397 -63.60 -18.89 -37.83
CA LEU A 397 -64.71 -18.06 -38.32
C LEU A 397 -65.15 -17.05 -37.23
N ALA A 398 -65.74 -15.91 -37.62
CA ALA A 398 -66.00 -14.79 -36.72
C ALA A 398 -67.41 -14.19 -36.93
N HIS A 399 -68.08 -13.76 -35.84
CA HIS A 399 -69.28 -12.92 -35.94
C HIS A 399 -69.52 -11.94 -34.77
N ARG A 400 -69.31 -10.64 -35.09
CA ARG A 400 -70.08 -9.42 -34.72
C ARG A 400 -70.06 -8.87 -33.28
N CYS A 401 -69.68 -7.58 -33.19
CA CYS A 401 -69.95 -6.55 -32.16
C CYS A 401 -69.49 -6.86 -30.72
N GLY A 402 -68.97 -5.93 -29.91
CA GLY A 402 -68.71 -4.47 -29.96
C GLY A 402 -68.54 -4.03 -28.49
N ASP A 403 -67.68 -3.10 -28.07
CA ASP A 403 -67.01 -1.99 -28.76
C ASP A 403 -65.48 -1.92 -28.54
N GLN A 404 -64.86 -0.87 -29.12
CA GLN A 404 -63.47 -0.40 -29.01
C GLN A 404 -63.49 1.15 -28.96
N PRO A 405 -62.38 1.88 -28.69
CA PRO A 405 -61.11 1.53 -28.04
C PRO A 405 -60.92 2.46 -26.78
N ASP A 406 -59.75 2.80 -26.22
CA ASP A 406 -58.35 2.60 -26.60
C ASP A 406 -57.36 2.51 -25.40
N HIS A 407 -56.07 2.57 -25.72
CA HIS A 407 -54.92 2.09 -25.00
C HIS A 407 -53.92 3.16 -24.52
N ARG A 408 -53.27 2.84 -23.40
CA ARG A 408 -51.82 2.94 -23.10
C ARG A 408 -50.93 3.97 -23.84
N ARG A 409 -50.24 4.78 -23.01
CA ARG A 409 -48.79 5.18 -23.07
C ARG A 409 -48.26 5.95 -24.29
N LEU A 410 -47.65 7.10 -24.03
CA LEU A 410 -46.26 7.52 -24.36
C LEU A 410 -45.98 8.85 -23.60
N VAL A 411 -44.86 9.00 -22.88
CA VAL A 411 -43.63 9.71 -23.28
C VAL A 411 -43.86 11.11 -23.89
N GLY A 412 -43.47 12.16 -23.17
CA GLY A 412 -43.47 13.55 -23.65
C GLY A 412 -42.77 14.51 -22.67
N VAL A 413 -41.78 15.26 -23.14
CA VAL A 413 -40.97 16.22 -22.36
C VAL A 413 -41.51 17.64 -22.56
N HIS A 414 -41.61 18.48 -21.52
CA HIS A 414 -41.06 19.86 -21.56
C HIS A 414 -41.00 20.62 -20.21
N GLN A 415 -39.88 21.33 -20.07
CA GLN A 415 -39.51 22.48 -19.21
C GLN A 415 -40.56 23.22 -18.34
N ARG A 416 -40.09 23.68 -17.16
CA ARG A 416 -39.85 25.14 -16.90
C ARG A 416 -38.94 25.37 -15.68
N ASP A 417 -37.78 25.99 -15.91
CA ASP A 417 -36.94 26.68 -14.92
C ASP A 417 -37.43 28.15 -14.75
N PRO A 418 -36.69 29.12 -14.14
CA PRO A 418 -35.55 29.06 -13.22
C PRO A 418 -35.70 29.94 -11.94
N VAL A 419 -34.70 29.91 -11.04
CA VAL A 419 -34.40 31.06 -10.14
C VAL A 419 -32.91 31.42 -10.20
N HIS A 420 -32.65 32.51 -10.93
CA HIS A 420 -31.46 33.37 -10.98
C HIS A 420 -30.17 33.03 -10.21
N TRP A 421 -29.08 32.91 -10.97
CA TRP A 421 -27.79 33.50 -10.59
C TRP A 421 -27.78 35.02 -10.79
N ARG A 422 -26.95 35.74 -10.03
CA ARG A 422 -26.45 37.08 -10.38
C ARG A 422 -24.93 37.04 -10.46
N ALA A 423 -24.38 37.38 -11.62
CA ALA A 423 -22.95 37.66 -11.76
C ALA A 423 -22.63 39.10 -11.32
N GLY A 424 -21.43 39.33 -10.81
CA GLY A 424 -20.92 40.66 -10.45
C GLY A 424 -19.55 40.88 -11.09
N VAL A 425 -19.53 41.47 -12.29
CA VAL A 425 -18.27 41.89 -12.95
C VAL A 425 -17.88 43.28 -12.46
N ARG A 426 -16.60 43.47 -12.12
CA ARG A 426 -15.94 44.77 -12.22
C ARG A 426 -14.63 44.60 -12.98
N ILE A 427 -14.41 45.47 -13.95
CA ILE A 427 -13.17 45.61 -14.71
C ILE A 427 -12.29 46.62 -13.96
N GLY A 428 -10.98 46.38 -13.90
CA GLY A 428 -9.98 47.30 -13.35
C GLY A 428 -8.67 47.16 -14.11
N SER A 429 -8.41 48.08 -15.04
CA SER A 429 -7.18 48.16 -15.83
C SER A 429 -6.08 48.91 -15.05
N GLY A 430 -4.81 48.50 -15.18
CA GLY A 430 -3.72 49.10 -14.39
C GLY A 430 -2.30 48.60 -14.72
N ALA A 431 -1.78 48.99 -15.89
CA ALA A 431 -0.37 48.93 -16.30
C ALA A 431 -0.16 50.00 -17.41
N PRO A 432 1.07 50.50 -17.72
CA PRO A 432 2.40 49.89 -17.52
C PRO A 432 3.55 50.87 -17.11
N ARG A 433 4.83 50.42 -17.20
CA ARG A 433 6.11 51.21 -17.19
C ARG A 433 6.46 51.83 -15.80
N ARG A 434 7.69 52.19 -15.38
CA ARG A 434 9.12 52.15 -15.85
C ARG A 434 10.04 52.55 -14.64
N ASP A 435 11.38 52.53 -14.58
CA ASP A 435 12.53 52.04 -15.40
C ASP A 435 13.82 51.92 -14.49
N LEU A 436 14.92 51.34 -15.03
CA LEU A 436 16.37 51.62 -14.78
C LEU A 436 17.03 51.68 -13.36
N HIS A 437 18.02 50.78 -13.14
CA HIS A 437 19.48 51.01 -12.95
C HIS A 437 20.15 49.60 -12.78
N GLN A 438 21.27 49.18 -13.42
CA GLN A 438 22.68 49.66 -13.47
C GLN A 438 23.41 49.64 -12.10
N ASP A 439 24.68 49.22 -11.98
CA ASP A 439 25.76 49.03 -13.00
C ASP A 439 26.86 48.03 -12.51
N ARG A 440 27.65 47.43 -13.43
CA ARG A 440 29.05 46.88 -13.24
C ARG A 440 29.23 45.65 -12.28
N ASP A 441 30.32 44.87 -12.20
CA ASP A 441 31.58 44.57 -12.97
C ASP A 441 32.26 43.32 -12.30
N GLN A 442 33.31 42.60 -12.75
CA GLN A 442 34.10 42.45 -14.01
C GLN A 442 34.94 41.13 -13.97
N GLY A 443 35.34 40.58 -15.13
CA GLY A 443 36.73 40.07 -15.36
C GLY A 443 37.10 38.59 -15.09
N GLY A 444 37.92 38.01 -15.98
CA GLY A 444 38.66 36.72 -15.80
C GLY A 444 40.18 36.92 -16.02
N PRO A 445 40.97 36.02 -16.68
CA PRO A 445 40.67 34.66 -17.18
C PRO A 445 41.87 33.62 -17.21
N ILE A 446 41.68 32.47 -17.90
CA ILE A 446 42.66 31.52 -18.57
C ILE A 446 43.53 30.48 -17.77
N HIS A 447 43.71 29.30 -18.43
CA HIS A 447 44.71 28.21 -18.29
C HIS A 447 44.34 26.98 -17.43
N GLY A 448 44.50 25.71 -17.87
CA GLY A 448 44.89 25.16 -19.18
C GLY A 448 44.87 23.60 -19.24
N GLU A 449 44.67 23.01 -20.42
CA GLU A 449 44.67 21.55 -20.75
C GLU A 449 46.11 21.00 -21.07
N PRO A 450 46.42 19.72 -21.48
CA PRO A 450 45.54 18.67 -22.08
C PRO A 450 45.86 17.13 -21.96
N VAL A 451 44.91 16.33 -22.50
CA VAL A 451 45.05 15.03 -23.24
C VAL A 451 45.33 13.66 -22.55
N ALA A 452 44.71 12.62 -23.15
CA ALA A 452 44.86 11.15 -23.06
C ALA A 452 44.03 10.39 -21.98
N GLY A 453 43.34 9.29 -22.30
CA GLY A 453 43.13 8.61 -23.60
C GLY A 453 42.06 7.50 -23.55
N LEU A 454 41.60 6.99 -24.70
CA LEU A 454 40.53 5.98 -24.79
C LEU A 454 41.02 4.55 -24.49
N ALA A 455 40.24 3.81 -23.70
CA ALA A 455 40.08 2.36 -23.81
C ALA A 455 38.74 1.93 -23.22
N ALA A 456 37.96 1.11 -23.93
CA ALA A 456 36.71 0.55 -23.43
C ALA A 456 36.63 -0.95 -23.77
N VAL A 457 36.61 -1.81 -22.74
CA VAL A 457 36.20 -3.22 -22.83
C VAL A 457 35.43 -3.63 -21.58
N SER A 458 34.33 -4.35 -21.83
CA SER A 458 33.48 -5.13 -20.92
C SER A 458 34.05 -5.57 -19.56
N GLY A 459 33.24 -5.39 -18.51
CA GLY A 459 33.43 -6.00 -17.19
C GLY A 459 32.10 -6.12 -16.44
N VAL A 460 31.47 -7.31 -16.47
CA VAL A 460 30.21 -7.58 -15.75
C VAL A 460 30.51 -7.83 -14.27
N VAL A 461 29.95 -7.00 -13.39
CA VAL A 461 29.96 -7.20 -11.93
C VAL A 461 28.54 -6.99 -11.40
N GLY A 462 28.08 -7.89 -10.54
CA GLY A 462 26.71 -7.89 -9.98
C GLY A 462 26.52 -6.91 -8.81
N PRO A 463 25.26 -6.73 -8.34
CA PRO A 463 24.93 -5.74 -7.31
C PRO A 463 25.41 -6.14 -5.92
N GLN A 464 26.09 -5.21 -5.24
CA GLN A 464 26.23 -5.21 -3.77
C GLN A 464 25.12 -4.33 -3.17
N GLU A 465 23.92 -4.88 -2.96
CA GLU A 465 22.81 -4.14 -2.32
C GLU A 465 22.20 -4.83 -1.07
N ASP A 466 22.45 -6.12 -0.85
CA ASP A 466 21.85 -6.93 0.24
C ASP A 466 22.54 -6.76 1.61
N VAL A 467 22.68 -5.52 2.11
CA VAL A 467 23.22 -5.23 3.46
C VAL A 467 22.46 -4.12 4.20
N ALA A 468 22.01 -3.08 3.50
CA ALA A 468 21.60 -1.79 4.09
C ALA A 468 20.34 -1.81 5.00
N LEU A 469 19.66 -2.95 5.17
CA LEU A 469 18.46 -3.09 5.99
C LEU A 469 18.68 -3.74 7.38
N LEU A 470 19.91 -4.18 7.71
CA LEU A 470 20.19 -4.91 8.97
C LEU A 470 21.27 -4.28 9.86
N GLU A 471 22.31 -3.63 9.30
CA GLU A 471 23.51 -3.27 10.08
C GLU A 471 23.30 -2.21 11.17
N VAL A 472 22.25 -1.39 11.08
CA VAL A 472 21.88 -0.39 12.11
C VAL A 472 21.57 -1.05 13.47
N GLY A 473 21.30 -2.37 13.49
CA GLY A 473 21.12 -3.15 14.72
C GLY A 473 22.41 -3.70 15.35
N GLN A 474 23.47 -3.96 14.58
CA GLN A 474 24.63 -4.72 15.05
C GLN A 474 25.87 -3.86 15.36
N ALA A 475 26.10 -2.76 14.65
CA ALA A 475 27.33 -1.95 14.77
C ALA A 475 27.57 -1.30 16.17
N VAL A 476 26.60 -1.38 17.09
CA VAL A 476 26.69 -0.83 18.46
C VAL A 476 27.05 -1.92 19.50
N GLY A 477 27.10 -3.20 19.10
CA GLY A 477 27.25 -4.34 20.04
C GLY A 477 28.68 -4.76 20.39
N GLU A 478 29.70 -4.30 19.67
CA GLU A 478 31.08 -4.79 19.80
C GLU A 478 32.02 -3.82 20.54
N ASP A 479 31.96 -2.52 20.25
CA ASP A 479 32.89 -1.53 20.82
C ASP A 479 32.76 -1.35 22.35
N ALA A 480 31.62 -1.74 22.93
CA ALA A 480 31.40 -1.71 24.38
C ALA A 480 32.24 -2.72 25.19
N ARG A 481 33.08 -3.55 24.53
CA ARG A 481 33.85 -4.64 25.17
C ARG A 481 35.36 -4.43 25.27
N ARG A 482 35.90 -3.23 24.98
CA ARG A 482 37.34 -2.92 25.13
C ARG A 482 37.61 -1.62 25.90
N ALA A 483 37.37 -1.65 27.21
CA ALA A 483 38.04 -0.76 28.15
C ALA A 483 39.23 -1.50 28.80
N PRO A 484 40.42 -0.87 28.95
CA PRO A 484 41.58 -1.53 29.56
C PRO A 484 41.39 -1.74 31.07
N LYS A 485 41.97 -2.82 31.60
CA LYS A 485 42.21 -2.98 33.04
C LYS A 485 43.62 -2.47 33.36
N ALA A 486 43.70 -1.68 34.44
CA ALA A 486 44.87 -1.36 35.28
C ALA A 486 46.26 -1.50 34.61
#